data_AF-A0A3N1CMV0-F1
#
_entry.id   AF-A0A3N1CMV0-F1
#
_cell.length_a   1.000
_cell.length_b   1.000
_cell.length_c   1.000
_cell.angle_alpha   90.00
_cell.angle_beta   90.00
_cell.angle_gamma   90.00
#
_symmetry.space_group_name_H-M   'P 1'
#
loop_
_entity.id
_entity.type
_entity.pdbx_description
1 polymer ?
#
loop_
_entity_poly.entity_id
_entity_poly.type
_entity_poly.pdbx_seq_one_letter_code
_entity_poly.pdbx_strand_id
1 'polypeptide(L)'
;MKDTCDRCDQPHPRCNAHAEGGTRPCMRWPRKGSAVCPRHGGKAPQTVAAATKRREAAELEEAVTTYGLPRKVGAAEALLEELYRTAGVVSYLEAEIRELGGEGLIWGKVEETDAPLTEYGGGTQTKYAAVPHVLVQLYQRERAHYAKVAKDCLTAGVDKSIIDVYEQVGASYVAMFARVLDQLGLTPEQRSKVRPVLLAELQAIRAGAEAQ
;
A
#
# COMPACT_ATOMS: atom_id res chain seq x y z
N MET A 1 0.34 -27.02 21.81
CA MET A 1 1.73 -27.14 21.29
C MET A 1 2.57 -27.62 22.47
N LYS A 2 3.42 -28.65 22.31
CA LYS A 2 4.28 -29.09 23.41
C LYS A 2 5.43 -28.09 23.57
N ASP A 3 5.51 -27.43 24.72
CA ASP A 3 6.59 -26.48 25.08
C ASP A 3 7.89 -27.17 25.51
N THR A 4 7.92 -28.50 25.50
CA THR A 4 9.03 -29.34 25.95
C THR A 4 9.47 -30.32 24.86
N CYS A 5 10.77 -30.65 24.84
CA CYS A 5 11.35 -31.58 23.87
C CYS A 5 11.01 -33.03 24.23
N ASP A 6 10.46 -33.80 23.28
CA ASP A 6 10.10 -35.21 23.48
C ASP A 6 11.26 -36.15 23.86
N ARG A 7 12.51 -35.69 23.77
CA ARG A 7 13.71 -36.48 24.11
C ARG A 7 14.20 -36.27 25.54
N CYS A 8 14.05 -35.07 26.10
CA CYS A 8 14.60 -34.73 27.41
C CYS A 8 13.58 -34.08 28.35
N ASP A 9 12.34 -33.90 27.91
CA ASP A 9 11.24 -33.22 28.61
C ASP A 9 11.59 -31.81 29.13
N GLN A 10 12.60 -31.17 28.52
CA GLN A 10 13.03 -29.82 28.86
C GLN A 10 12.76 -28.84 27.71
N PRO A 11 12.48 -27.57 28.00
CA PRO A 11 12.39 -26.53 26.99
C PRO A 11 13.79 -26.22 26.41
N HIS A 12 13.84 -25.86 25.12
CA HIS A 12 15.07 -25.44 24.45
C HIS A 12 15.02 -23.92 24.20
N PRO A 13 15.47 -23.07 25.15
CA PRO A 13 15.39 -21.62 25.00
C PRO A 13 16.36 -21.06 23.95
N ARG A 14 17.25 -21.88 23.37
CA ARG A 14 18.27 -21.47 22.40
C ARG A 14 18.41 -22.45 21.25
N CYS A 15 19.38 -23.37 21.34
CA CYS A 15 19.60 -24.38 20.30
C CYS A 15 18.70 -25.58 20.57
N ASN A 16 17.98 -26.03 19.54
CA ASN A 16 17.08 -27.18 19.62
C ASN A 16 17.79 -28.55 19.68
N ALA A 17 19.12 -28.55 19.85
CA ALA A 17 19.91 -29.77 20.01
C ALA A 17 20.32 -29.96 21.47
N HIS A 18 20.97 -31.08 21.77
CA HIS A 18 21.41 -31.43 23.12
C HIS A 18 22.92 -31.24 23.26
N ALA A 19 23.40 -31.00 24.48
CA ALA A 19 24.81 -31.11 24.80
C ALA A 19 25.29 -32.57 24.64
N GLU A 20 26.60 -32.76 24.60
CA GLU A 20 27.24 -34.07 24.55
C GLU A 20 26.71 -34.98 25.69
N GLY A 21 26.31 -36.21 25.34
CA GLY A 21 25.59 -37.11 26.25
C GLY A 21 24.06 -37.07 26.17
N GLY A 22 23.47 -36.11 25.42
CA GLY A 22 22.09 -36.19 24.93
C GLY A 22 20.96 -35.90 25.93
N THR A 23 21.27 -35.60 27.20
CA THR A 23 20.27 -35.44 28.28
C THR A 23 20.00 -33.99 28.66
N ARG A 24 20.80 -33.02 28.19
CA ARG A 24 20.63 -31.60 28.52
C ARG A 24 20.50 -30.75 27.26
N PRO A 25 19.59 -29.76 27.23
CA PRO A 25 19.48 -28.81 26.13
C PRO A 25 20.79 -28.06 25.86
N CYS A 26 21.06 -27.78 24.58
CA CYS A 26 22.20 -26.97 24.19
C CYS A 26 21.92 -25.49 24.46
N MET A 27 22.69 -24.90 25.38
CA MET A 27 22.57 -23.49 25.76
C MET A 27 23.34 -22.53 24.83
N ARG A 28 23.79 -22.97 23.66
CA ARG A 28 24.45 -22.09 22.68
C ARG A 28 23.43 -21.36 21.83
N TRP A 29 23.73 -20.11 21.49
CA TRP A 29 22.89 -19.33 20.60
C TRP A 29 22.84 -19.94 19.19
N PRO A 30 21.63 -20.14 18.63
CA PRO A 30 21.49 -20.48 17.23
C PRO A 30 22.01 -19.36 16.34
N ARG A 31 22.39 -19.71 15.10
CA ARG A 31 22.66 -18.69 14.08
C ARG A 31 21.37 -17.94 13.77
N LYS A 32 21.43 -16.64 13.47
CA LYS A 32 20.25 -15.84 13.08
C LYS A 32 19.45 -16.57 11.98
N GLY A 33 18.16 -16.82 12.21
CA GLY A 33 17.26 -17.55 11.30
C GLY A 33 17.31 -19.09 11.38
N SER A 34 18.20 -19.67 12.19
CA SER A 34 18.33 -21.12 12.41
C SER A 34 17.75 -21.55 13.76
N ALA A 35 17.41 -22.84 13.89
CA ALA A 35 16.99 -23.46 15.16
C ALA A 35 18.17 -24.08 15.95
N VAL A 36 19.37 -24.14 15.36
CA VAL A 36 20.54 -24.81 15.96
C VAL A 36 21.81 -23.97 15.87
N CYS A 37 22.70 -24.15 16.85
CA CYS A 37 23.96 -23.44 16.94
C CYS A 37 24.99 -23.95 15.92
N PRO A 38 26.08 -23.21 15.66
CA PRO A 38 27.14 -23.62 14.74
C PRO A 38 27.72 -25.01 14.99
N ARG A 39 27.76 -25.48 16.24
CA ARG A 39 28.26 -26.83 16.59
C ARG A 39 27.27 -27.95 16.33
N HIS A 40 25.98 -27.66 16.26
CA HIS A 40 24.92 -28.64 16.00
C HIS A 40 24.32 -28.46 14.61
N GLY A 41 25.16 -28.15 13.63
CA GLY A 41 24.77 -28.06 12.22
C GLY A 41 24.25 -26.69 11.76
N GLY A 42 24.32 -25.66 12.61
CA GLY A 42 23.92 -24.29 12.23
C GLY A 42 24.77 -23.64 11.14
N LYS A 43 25.96 -24.22 10.84
CA LYS A 43 26.83 -23.84 9.73
C LYS A 43 26.63 -24.70 8.47
N ALA A 44 25.84 -25.77 8.55
CA ALA A 44 25.66 -26.67 7.41
C ALA A 44 24.95 -25.91 6.26
N PRO A 45 25.37 -26.08 5.00
CA PRO A 45 24.84 -25.31 3.87
C PRO A 45 23.31 -25.31 3.77
N GLN A 46 22.68 -26.47 3.97
CA GLN A 46 21.22 -26.63 3.97
C GLN A 46 20.53 -25.86 5.10
N THR A 47 21.15 -25.80 6.29
CA THR A 47 20.64 -25.05 7.44
C THR A 47 20.76 -23.55 7.20
N VAL A 48 21.86 -23.12 6.59
CA VAL A 48 22.07 -21.72 6.20
C VAL A 48 21.06 -21.30 5.13
N ALA A 49 20.86 -22.09 4.08
CA ALA A 49 19.88 -21.81 3.04
C ALA A 49 18.44 -21.72 3.61
N ALA A 50 18.05 -22.65 4.48
CA ALA A 50 16.75 -22.62 5.15
C ALA A 50 16.60 -21.39 6.08
N ALA A 51 17.68 -21.01 6.79
CA ALA A 51 17.68 -19.83 7.64
C ALA A 51 17.57 -18.53 6.83
N THR A 52 18.24 -18.44 5.68
CA THR A 52 18.10 -17.33 4.74
C THR A 52 16.68 -17.22 4.24
N LYS A 53 16.09 -18.32 3.75
CA LYS A 53 14.70 -18.34 3.26
C LYS A 53 13.69 -17.89 4.33
N ARG A 54 13.86 -18.29 5.59
CA ARG A 54 12.99 -17.83 6.70
C ARG A 54 13.12 -16.34 6.97
N ARG A 55 14.34 -15.81 6.88
CA ARG A 55 14.58 -14.36 7.04
C ARG A 55 13.96 -13.57 5.90
N GLU A 56 14.17 -14.01 4.67
CA GLU A 56 13.55 -13.42 3.49
C GLU A 56 12.02 -13.45 3.60
N ALA A 57 11.44 -14.56 4.08
CA ALA A 57 10.00 -14.64 4.33
C ALA A 57 9.51 -13.66 5.41
N ALA A 58 10.24 -13.50 6.51
CA ALA A 58 9.90 -12.53 7.55
C ALA A 58 10.05 -11.07 7.06
N GLU A 59 11.10 -10.78 6.27
CA GLU A 59 11.30 -9.49 5.62
C GLU A 59 10.19 -9.21 4.57
N LEU A 60 9.72 -10.24 3.87
CA LEU A 60 8.55 -10.18 2.98
C LEU A 60 7.24 -9.94 3.74
N GLU A 61 7.02 -10.59 4.88
CA GLU A 61 5.84 -10.35 5.74
C GLU A 61 5.80 -8.90 6.26
N GLU A 62 6.94 -8.37 6.67
CA GLU A 62 7.08 -6.97 7.07
C GLU A 62 6.83 -6.03 5.88
N ALA A 63 7.42 -6.32 4.71
CA ALA A 63 7.18 -5.55 3.50
C ALA A 63 5.72 -5.60 3.03
N VAL A 64 5.03 -6.74 3.14
CA VAL A 64 3.58 -6.85 2.85
C VAL A 64 2.77 -5.96 3.79
N THR A 65 3.21 -5.79 5.04
CA THR A 65 2.57 -4.84 5.97
C THR A 65 2.81 -3.38 5.53
N THR A 66 4.02 -3.06 5.04
CA THR A 66 4.36 -1.72 4.53
C THR A 66 3.68 -1.39 3.20
N TYR A 67 3.62 -2.33 2.26
CA TYR A 67 3.10 -2.13 0.90
C TYR A 67 1.60 -2.43 0.77
N GLY A 68 0.99 -3.04 1.80
CA GLY A 68 -0.45 -3.12 1.94
C GLY A 68 -0.99 -4.55 2.08
N LEU A 69 -1.97 -4.71 2.97
CA LEU A 69 -2.74 -5.94 3.12
C LEU A 69 -3.85 -6.03 2.06
N PRO A 70 -4.26 -7.25 1.64
CA PRO A 70 -5.38 -7.43 0.73
C PRO A 70 -6.65 -6.76 1.25
N ARG A 71 -7.30 -5.96 0.40
CA ARG A 71 -8.59 -5.32 0.68
C ARG A 71 -9.66 -5.85 -0.28
N LYS A 72 -10.90 -5.92 0.20
CA LYS A 72 -12.07 -6.18 -0.67
C LYS A 72 -12.52 -4.86 -1.25
N VAL A 73 -12.17 -4.63 -2.51
CA VAL A 73 -12.51 -3.41 -3.27
C VAL A 73 -12.93 -3.82 -4.68
N GLY A 74 -13.90 -3.12 -5.26
CA GLY A 74 -14.31 -3.35 -6.65
C GLY A 74 -13.22 -2.89 -7.63
N ALA A 75 -13.15 -3.47 -8.82
CA ALA A 75 -12.12 -3.10 -9.80
C ALA A 75 -12.20 -1.62 -10.23
N ALA A 76 -13.41 -1.09 -10.45
CA ALA A 76 -13.62 0.31 -10.81
C ALA A 76 -13.22 1.27 -9.68
N GLU A 77 -13.57 0.92 -8.44
CA GLU A 77 -13.20 1.66 -7.23
C GLU A 77 -11.68 1.65 -7.02
N ALA A 78 -11.03 0.50 -7.16
CA ALA A 78 -9.57 0.38 -7.05
C ALA A 78 -8.83 1.17 -8.13
N LEU A 79 -9.32 1.17 -9.37
CA LEU A 79 -8.76 1.98 -10.45
C LEU A 79 -8.91 3.47 -10.17
N LEU A 80 -10.05 3.89 -9.62
CA LEU A 80 -10.30 5.28 -9.24
C LEU A 80 -9.43 5.72 -8.06
N GLU A 81 -9.29 4.89 -7.04
CA GLU A 81 -8.35 5.12 -5.93
C GLU A 81 -6.93 5.32 -6.45
N GLU A 82 -6.48 4.44 -7.35
CA GLU A 82 -5.14 4.50 -7.90
C GLU A 82 -4.94 5.74 -8.77
N LEU A 83 -5.95 6.14 -9.54
CA LEU A 83 -5.96 7.38 -10.33
C LEU A 83 -5.72 8.60 -9.45
N TYR A 84 -6.47 8.74 -8.36
CA TYR A 84 -6.32 9.87 -7.44
C TYR A 84 -5.00 9.81 -6.68
N ARG A 85 -4.58 8.62 -6.25
CA ARG A 85 -3.29 8.42 -5.56
C ARG A 85 -2.14 8.89 -6.42
N THR A 86 -2.05 8.41 -7.66
CA THR A 86 -0.95 8.76 -8.55
C THR A 86 -1.03 10.24 -9.01
N ALA A 87 -2.22 10.82 -9.18
CA ALA A 87 -2.37 12.26 -9.41
C ALA A 87 -1.80 13.10 -8.27
N GLY A 88 -2.07 12.73 -7.01
CA GLY A 88 -1.50 13.38 -5.84
C GLY A 88 0.03 13.25 -5.76
N VAL A 89 0.56 12.06 -6.04
CA VAL A 89 2.03 11.83 -6.08
C VAL A 89 2.70 12.68 -7.16
N VAL A 90 2.10 12.76 -8.36
CA VAL A 90 2.62 13.61 -9.45
C VAL A 90 2.63 15.08 -9.03
N SER A 91 1.53 15.57 -8.42
CA SER A 91 1.45 16.96 -7.94
C SER A 91 2.48 17.26 -6.84
N TYR A 92 2.70 16.32 -5.92
CA TYR A 92 3.71 16.46 -4.87
C TYR A 92 5.13 16.53 -5.45
N LEU A 93 5.47 15.57 -6.32
CA LEU A 93 6.79 15.53 -6.96
C LEU A 93 7.05 16.77 -7.82
N GLU A 94 6.03 17.30 -8.49
CA GLU A 94 6.15 18.56 -9.22
C GLU A 94 6.50 19.75 -8.30
N ALA A 95 5.87 19.84 -7.13
CA ALA A 95 6.16 20.86 -6.15
C ALA A 95 7.61 20.75 -5.62
N GLU A 96 8.05 19.56 -5.24
CA GLU A 96 9.43 19.29 -4.78
C GLU A 96 10.48 19.61 -5.86
N ILE A 97 10.21 19.23 -7.11
CA ILE A 97 11.08 19.56 -8.26
C ILE A 97 11.16 21.07 -8.46
N ARG A 98 10.06 21.79 -8.28
CA ARG A 98 10.01 23.25 -8.40
C ARG A 98 10.87 23.92 -7.32
N GLU A 99 10.84 23.40 -6.09
CA GLU A 99 11.63 23.92 -4.98
C GLU A 99 13.14 23.67 -5.14
N LEU A 100 13.56 22.55 -5.73
CA LEU A 100 14.97 22.23 -5.98
C LEU A 100 15.71 23.25 -6.86
N GLY A 101 15.01 23.93 -7.78
CA GLY A 101 15.61 24.86 -8.73
C GLY A 101 16.53 24.20 -9.77
N GLY A 102 16.98 24.98 -10.77
CA GLY A 102 17.67 24.44 -11.96
C GLY A 102 18.99 23.69 -11.69
N GLU A 103 19.83 24.19 -10.77
CA GLU A 103 21.11 23.55 -10.46
C GLU A 103 20.96 22.25 -9.66
N GLY A 104 19.97 22.17 -8.76
CA GLY A 104 19.68 20.99 -7.94
C GLY A 104 19.12 19.79 -8.73
N LEU A 105 18.69 20.02 -9.97
CA LEU A 105 18.13 18.96 -10.84
C LEU A 105 19.20 18.17 -11.60
N ILE A 106 20.40 18.73 -11.77
CA ILE A 106 21.45 18.21 -12.65
C ILE A 106 22.60 17.61 -11.85
N TRP A 107 22.94 18.18 -10.69
CA TRP A 107 24.07 17.73 -9.86
C TRP A 107 23.61 16.90 -8.66
N GLY A 108 23.56 15.58 -8.85
CA GLY A 108 23.22 14.62 -7.79
C GLY A 108 24.45 13.96 -7.17
N LYS A 109 24.41 13.74 -5.85
CA LYS A 109 25.34 12.84 -5.15
C LYS A 109 25.06 11.41 -5.60
N VAL A 110 26.05 10.74 -6.19
CA VAL A 110 25.90 9.38 -6.76
C VAL A 110 26.55 8.31 -5.91
N GLU A 111 27.55 8.66 -5.13
CA GLU A 111 28.29 7.69 -4.32
C GLU A 111 28.86 8.36 -3.06
N GLU A 112 28.72 7.67 -1.93
CA GLU A 112 29.34 8.03 -0.66
C GLU A 112 30.06 6.81 -0.12
N THR A 113 31.37 6.93 0.06
CA THR A 113 32.21 5.85 0.56
C THR A 113 33.09 6.37 1.67
N ASP A 114 33.21 5.59 2.74
CA ASP A 114 34.20 5.85 3.79
C ASP A 114 35.59 5.69 3.18
N ALA A 115 36.37 6.76 3.19
CA ALA A 115 37.76 6.71 2.80
C ALA A 115 38.56 5.94 3.87
N PRO A 116 39.45 5.03 3.45
CA PRO A 116 40.29 4.30 4.39
C PRO A 116 41.15 5.27 5.20
N LEU A 117 41.39 4.93 6.47
CA LEU A 117 42.23 5.73 7.36
C LEU A 117 43.67 5.78 6.80
N THR A 118 44.15 6.96 6.43
CA THR A 118 45.54 7.20 5.97
C THR A 118 46.33 7.97 7.02
N GLU A 119 47.63 8.16 6.80
CA GLU A 119 48.51 8.99 7.65
C GLU A 119 48.07 10.47 7.73
N TYR A 120 47.22 10.92 6.80
CA TYR A 120 46.62 12.25 6.76
C TYR A 120 45.18 12.28 7.34
N GLY A 121 44.72 11.18 7.93
CA GLY A 121 43.37 10.98 8.43
C GLY A 121 42.50 10.09 7.55
N GLY A 122 41.30 9.77 8.05
CA GLY A 122 40.21 9.16 7.29
C GLY A 122 39.00 10.09 7.29
N GLY A 123 38.10 9.92 6.32
CA GLY A 123 36.93 10.79 6.14
C GLY A 123 35.98 10.23 5.09
N THR A 124 34.98 10.99 4.70
CA THR A 124 33.96 10.55 3.75
C THR A 124 34.29 11.07 2.36
N GLN A 125 34.44 10.17 1.39
CA GLN A 125 34.63 10.54 -0.02
C GLN A 125 33.27 10.53 -0.73
N THR A 126 32.85 11.68 -1.23
CA THR A 126 31.60 11.84 -1.99
C THR A 126 31.91 12.06 -3.46
N LYS A 127 31.29 11.26 -4.34
CA LYS A 127 31.32 11.52 -5.79
C LYS A 127 30.00 12.16 -6.24
N TYR A 128 30.13 13.21 -7.04
CA TYR A 128 29.02 13.88 -7.72
C TYR A 128 29.08 13.56 -9.21
N ALA A 129 27.92 13.34 -9.83
CA ALA A 129 27.81 13.17 -11.26
C ALA A 129 26.61 13.95 -11.78
N ALA A 130 26.71 14.36 -13.04
CA ALA A 130 25.59 14.96 -13.77
C ALA A 130 24.58 13.86 -14.14
N VAL A 131 23.72 13.48 -13.21
CA VAL A 131 22.63 12.52 -13.41
C VAL A 131 21.33 13.20 -12.98
N PRO A 132 20.21 12.99 -13.70
CA PRO A 132 18.94 13.58 -13.31
C PRO A 132 18.60 13.24 -11.87
N HIS A 133 18.26 14.26 -11.08
CA HIS A 133 17.90 14.08 -9.67
C HIS A 133 16.84 12.98 -9.51
N VAL A 134 16.95 12.16 -8.46
CA VAL A 134 16.07 10.99 -8.25
C VAL A 134 14.58 11.37 -8.30
N LEU A 135 14.22 12.56 -7.81
CA LEU A 135 12.85 13.08 -7.87
C LEU A 135 12.36 13.30 -9.31
N VAL A 136 13.22 13.72 -10.24
CA VAL A 136 12.87 13.87 -11.66
C VAL A 136 12.61 12.51 -12.28
N GLN A 137 13.42 11.50 -11.94
CA GLN A 137 13.23 10.14 -12.45
C GLN A 137 11.92 9.53 -11.92
N LEU A 138 11.66 9.68 -10.61
CA LEU A 138 10.41 9.27 -9.99
C LEU A 138 9.22 9.99 -10.61
N TYR A 139 9.30 11.31 -10.80
CA TYR A 139 8.25 12.10 -11.42
C TYR A 139 7.89 11.62 -12.82
N GLN A 140 8.87 11.36 -13.69
CA GLN A 140 8.60 10.86 -15.04
C GLN A 140 7.96 9.48 -15.02
N ARG A 141 8.40 8.59 -14.10
CA ARG A 141 7.81 7.26 -13.94
C ARG A 141 6.36 7.35 -13.46
N GLU A 142 6.10 8.15 -12.44
CA GLU A 142 4.75 8.32 -11.89
C GLU A 142 3.83 9.02 -12.89
N ARG A 143 4.31 9.97 -13.72
CA ARG A 143 3.53 10.55 -14.82
C ARG A 143 3.13 9.54 -15.88
N ALA A 144 4.05 8.66 -16.28
CA ALA A 144 3.74 7.60 -17.23
C ALA A 144 2.71 6.63 -16.66
N HIS A 145 2.86 6.28 -15.38
CA HIS A 145 1.89 5.45 -14.65
C HIS A 145 0.52 6.13 -14.56
N TYR A 146 0.46 7.40 -14.17
CA TYR A 146 -0.78 8.18 -14.12
C TYR A 146 -1.51 8.21 -15.46
N ALA A 147 -0.80 8.51 -16.55
CA ALA A 147 -1.39 8.51 -17.89
C ALA A 147 -1.95 7.14 -18.28
N LYS A 148 -1.27 6.06 -17.89
CA LYS A 148 -1.74 4.69 -18.11
C LYS A 148 -2.99 4.39 -17.29
N VAL A 149 -3.01 4.70 -15.99
CA VAL A 149 -4.17 4.46 -15.11
C VAL A 149 -5.38 5.27 -15.58
N ALA A 150 -5.18 6.54 -15.97
CA ALA A 150 -6.24 7.37 -16.54
C ALA A 150 -6.86 6.73 -17.79
N LYS A 151 -6.02 6.24 -18.70
CA LYS A 151 -6.49 5.50 -19.87
C LYS A 151 -7.23 4.22 -19.49
N ASP A 152 -6.74 3.47 -18.50
CA ASP A 152 -7.37 2.24 -18.03
C ASP A 152 -8.74 2.53 -17.40
N CYS A 153 -8.89 3.60 -16.63
CA CYS A 153 -10.18 4.06 -16.07
C CYS A 153 -11.20 4.37 -17.18
N LEU A 154 -10.79 5.11 -18.20
CA LEU A 154 -11.64 5.43 -19.35
C LEU A 154 -12.04 4.18 -20.12
N THR A 155 -11.09 3.27 -20.34
CA THR A 155 -11.32 2.01 -21.06
C THR A 155 -12.26 1.08 -20.30
N ALA A 156 -12.11 1.02 -18.98
CA ALA A 156 -12.97 0.23 -18.10
C ALA A 156 -14.37 0.86 -17.89
N GLY A 157 -14.60 2.10 -18.37
CA GLY A 157 -15.86 2.80 -18.19
C GLY A 157 -16.14 3.13 -16.72
N VAL A 158 -15.11 3.51 -15.96
CA VAL A 158 -15.25 3.88 -14.53
C VAL A 158 -16.27 5.01 -14.36
N ASP A 159 -16.25 6.02 -15.23
CA ASP A 159 -17.22 7.13 -15.20
C ASP A 159 -18.65 6.64 -15.33
N LYS A 160 -18.88 5.70 -16.25
CA LYS A 160 -20.18 5.07 -16.44
C LYS A 160 -20.58 4.27 -15.20
N SER A 161 -19.66 3.52 -14.60
CA SER A 161 -19.94 2.75 -13.38
C SER A 161 -20.38 3.65 -12.22
N ILE A 162 -19.77 4.82 -12.09
CA ILE A 162 -20.16 5.82 -11.07
C ILE A 162 -21.56 6.36 -11.36
N ILE A 163 -21.82 6.76 -12.61
CA ILE A 163 -23.15 7.26 -13.04
C ILE A 163 -24.22 6.18 -12.81
N ASP A 164 -23.97 4.94 -13.23
CA ASP A 164 -24.89 3.81 -13.09
C ASP A 164 -25.24 3.57 -11.61
N VAL A 165 -24.27 3.71 -10.69
CA VAL A 165 -24.51 3.61 -9.24
C VAL A 165 -25.43 4.74 -8.76
N TYR A 166 -25.17 5.99 -9.14
CA TYR A 166 -26.02 7.11 -8.75
C TYR A 166 -27.42 7.02 -9.36
N GLU A 167 -27.55 6.56 -10.60
CA GLU A 167 -28.84 6.30 -11.24
C GLU A 167 -29.61 5.20 -10.51
N GLN A 168 -28.95 4.10 -10.13
CA GLN A 168 -29.57 3.02 -9.37
C GLN A 168 -30.03 3.48 -7.98
N VAL A 169 -29.23 4.28 -7.30
CA VAL A 169 -29.60 4.90 -6.02
C VAL A 169 -30.80 5.83 -6.20
N GLY A 170 -30.79 6.70 -7.22
CA GLY A 170 -31.91 7.59 -7.54
C GLY A 170 -33.20 6.83 -7.84
N ALA A 171 -33.13 5.79 -8.68
CA ALA A 171 -34.25 4.91 -8.98
C ALA A 171 -34.80 4.22 -7.72
N SER A 172 -33.92 3.79 -6.82
CA SER A 172 -34.30 3.17 -5.55
C SER A 172 -35.07 4.14 -4.63
N TYR A 173 -34.62 5.40 -4.54
CA TYR A 173 -35.33 6.44 -3.81
C TYR A 173 -36.69 6.75 -4.42
N VAL A 174 -36.79 6.92 -5.74
CA VAL A 174 -38.07 7.16 -6.43
C VAL A 174 -39.05 6.01 -6.18
N ALA A 175 -38.60 4.77 -6.30
CA ALA A 175 -39.43 3.59 -6.02
C ALA A 175 -39.87 3.53 -4.55
N MET A 176 -39.00 3.92 -3.61
CA MET A 176 -39.36 4.04 -2.20
C MET A 176 -40.43 5.11 -1.97
N PHE A 177 -40.26 6.32 -2.51
CA PHE A 177 -41.25 7.39 -2.38
C PHE A 177 -42.60 7.00 -2.98
N ALA A 178 -42.61 6.36 -4.15
CA ALA A 178 -43.85 5.88 -4.77
C ALA A 178 -44.60 4.90 -3.84
N ARG A 179 -43.90 3.92 -3.26
CA ARG A 179 -44.50 2.97 -2.31
C ARG A 179 -45.05 3.66 -1.06
N VAL A 180 -44.34 4.64 -0.52
CA VAL A 180 -44.80 5.42 0.64
C VAL A 180 -46.09 6.18 0.30
N LEU A 181 -46.11 6.88 -0.84
CA LEU A 181 -47.27 7.64 -1.29
C LEU A 181 -48.49 6.75 -1.60
N ASP A 182 -48.26 5.55 -2.12
CA ASP A 182 -49.30 4.53 -2.32
C ASP A 182 -49.89 4.08 -0.97
N GLN A 183 -49.05 3.81 0.03
CA GLN A 183 -49.48 3.36 1.36
C GLN A 183 -50.22 4.44 2.16
N LEU A 184 -49.92 5.72 1.90
CA LEU A 184 -50.62 6.84 2.54
C LEU A 184 -52.07 7.02 2.07
N GLY A 185 -52.50 6.30 1.02
CA GLY A 185 -53.89 6.31 0.58
C GLY A 185 -54.40 7.68 0.14
N LEU A 186 -53.55 8.47 -0.52
CA LEU A 186 -53.87 9.84 -0.94
C LEU A 186 -55.11 9.91 -1.83
N THR A 187 -55.95 10.92 -1.63
CA THR A 187 -57.07 11.19 -2.54
C THR A 187 -56.57 11.59 -3.94
N PRO A 188 -57.40 11.49 -4.99
CA PRO A 188 -57.02 11.93 -6.34
C PRO A 188 -56.52 13.39 -6.38
N GLU A 189 -57.15 14.28 -5.61
CA GLU A 189 -56.78 15.70 -5.50
C GLU A 189 -55.45 15.92 -4.77
N GLN A 190 -55.11 15.06 -3.80
CA GLN A 190 -53.81 15.11 -3.12
C GLN A 190 -52.71 14.54 -4.00
N ARG A 191 -53.00 13.45 -4.73
CA ARG A 191 -52.06 12.80 -5.65
C ARG A 191 -51.67 13.71 -6.81
N SER A 192 -52.59 14.54 -7.32
CA SER A 192 -52.29 15.50 -8.38
C SER A 192 -51.28 16.58 -7.96
N LYS A 193 -51.20 16.89 -6.65
CA LYS A 193 -50.25 17.86 -6.08
C LYS A 193 -48.84 17.31 -5.89
N VAL A 194 -48.67 15.99 -5.87
CA VAL A 194 -47.37 15.34 -5.58
C VAL A 194 -46.30 15.75 -6.61
N ARG A 195 -46.61 15.62 -7.90
CA ARG A 195 -45.65 15.89 -8.98
C ARG A 195 -45.14 17.35 -8.99
N PRO A 196 -45.98 18.39 -8.97
CA PRO A 196 -45.49 19.76 -8.99
C PRO A 196 -44.65 20.12 -7.74
N VAL A 197 -45.01 19.59 -6.56
CA VAL A 197 -44.21 19.80 -5.35
C VAL A 197 -42.84 19.14 -5.45
N LEU A 198 -42.78 17.87 -5.87
CA LEU A 198 -41.52 17.14 -6.06
C LEU A 198 -40.60 17.83 -7.08
N LEU A 199 -41.16 18.34 -8.18
CA LEU A 199 -40.38 19.06 -9.18
C LEU A 199 -39.82 20.38 -8.64
N ALA A 200 -40.59 21.13 -7.85
CA ALA A 200 -40.12 22.37 -7.24
C ALA A 200 -38.94 22.10 -6.28
N GLU A 201 -39.03 21.05 -5.46
CA GLU A 201 -37.95 20.66 -4.55
C GLU A 201 -36.67 20.21 -5.29
N LEU A 202 -36.81 19.39 -6.34
CA LEU A 202 -35.66 18.98 -7.16
C LEU A 202 -34.97 20.17 -7.84
N GLN A 203 -35.75 21.15 -8.29
CA GLN A 203 -35.20 22.39 -8.87
C GLN A 203 -34.48 23.23 -7.81
N ALA A 204 -35.01 23.33 -6.61
CA ALA A 204 -34.37 24.05 -5.51
C ALA A 204 -33.03 23.42 -5.11
N ILE A 205 -32.96 22.08 -5.03
CA ILE A 205 -31.71 21.36 -4.74
C ILE A 205 -30.67 21.62 -5.83
N ARG A 206 -31.06 21.54 -7.11
CA ARG A 206 -30.14 21.79 -8.22
C ARG A 206 -29.58 23.23 -8.19
N ALA A 207 -30.44 24.22 -7.98
CA ALA A 207 -30.02 25.62 -7.90
C ALA A 207 -29.08 25.87 -6.70
N GLY A 208 -29.27 25.18 -5.58
CA GLY A 208 -28.37 25.25 -4.43
C GLY A 208 -26.99 24.60 -4.66
N ALA A 209 -26.93 23.54 -5.46
CA ALA A 209 -25.67 22.85 -5.79
C ALA A 209 -24.82 23.63 -6.81
N GLU A 210 -25.43 24.44 -7.68
CA GLU A 210 -24.71 25.29 -8.66
C GLU A 210 -24.14 26.59 -8.02
N ALA A 211 -24.49 26.88 -6.77
CA ALA A 211 -24.08 28.09 -6.04
C ALA A 211 -22.91 27.86 -5.04
N GLN A 212 -22.43 26.62 -4.91
CA GLN A 212 -21.28 26.21 -4.09
C GLN A 212 -20.07 25.89 -4.96
#